data_AF-A0A0D2KCP8-F1
#
_entry.id   AF-A0A0D2KCP8-F1
#
_cell.length_a   1.000
_cell.length_b   1.000
_cell.length_c   1.000
_cell.angle_alpha   90.00
_cell.angle_beta   90.00
_cell.angle_gamma   90.00
#
_symmetry.space_group_name_H-M   'P 1'
#
loop_
_entity.id
_entity.type
_entity.pdbx_description
1 polymer ?
#
loop_
_entity_poly.entity_id
_entity_poly.type
_entity_poly.pdbx_seq_one_letter_code
_entity_poly.pdbx_strand_id
1 'polypeptide(L)'
;MRRAACGPTRKSRQQQAAARLSAYVTHGVFPRESWNKFKADDGNGAAANGGFRFFWLSDSCPQTTAAVKGRQPFEVLTLAGPIAAALQI
;
A
#
# COMPACT_ATOMS: atom_id res chain seq x y z
N MET A 1 -24.21 10.98 27.12
CA MET A 1 -24.64 10.81 25.72
C MET A 1 -23.87 11.78 24.82
N ARG A 2 -23.37 11.29 23.67
CA ARG A 2 -22.88 12.00 22.46
C ARG A 2 -21.36 12.30 22.33
N ARG A 3 -20.71 11.28 21.73
CA ARG A 3 -19.73 11.31 20.61
C ARG A 3 -18.38 12.00 20.82
N ALA A 4 -17.37 11.18 21.17
CA ALA A 4 -16.00 11.40 20.73
C ALA A 4 -15.96 11.29 19.18
N ALA A 5 -15.86 12.42 18.49
CA ALA A 5 -15.58 12.45 17.07
C ALA A 5 -14.07 12.27 16.86
N CYS A 6 -13.59 11.03 16.91
CA CYS A 6 -12.29 10.68 16.34
C CYS A 6 -12.46 10.61 14.81
N GLY A 7 -12.29 11.75 14.13
CA GLY A 7 -12.19 11.83 12.68
C GLY A 7 -10.85 11.26 12.17
N PRO A 8 -10.72 10.96 10.87
CA PRO A 8 -9.65 10.13 10.33
C PRO A 8 -8.28 10.82 10.48
N THR A 9 -7.42 10.26 11.33
CA THR A 9 -6.01 10.62 11.45
C THR A 9 -5.24 10.18 10.21
N ARG A 10 -5.24 11.00 9.17
CA ARG A 10 -4.41 10.78 7.97
C ARG A 10 -3.79 12.06 7.43
N LYS A 11 -3.10 12.81 8.30
CA LYS A 11 -2.20 13.89 7.86
C LYS A 11 -0.98 13.90 8.77
N SER A 12 0.08 13.18 8.42
CA SER A 12 1.37 13.41 9.10
C SER A 12 2.62 13.30 8.23
N ARG A 13 2.56 12.73 7.02
CA ARG A 13 3.71 12.76 6.08
C ARG A 13 3.57 13.68 4.88
N GLN A 14 2.36 14.17 4.58
CA GLN A 14 2.15 15.10 3.47
C GLN A 14 2.51 16.55 3.81
N GLN A 15 2.55 16.90 5.10
CA GLN A 15 2.94 18.24 5.55
C GLN A 15 4.45 18.46 5.57
N GLN A 16 5.24 17.38 5.60
CA GLN A 16 6.67 17.43 5.33
C GLN A 16 6.84 17.11 3.84
N ALA A 17 7.55 17.96 3.11
CA ALA A 17 7.68 17.95 1.66
C ALA A 17 8.35 16.68 1.08
N ALA A 18 7.69 15.53 1.21
CA ALA A 18 8.09 14.30 0.53
C ALA A 18 7.71 14.44 -0.95
N ALA A 19 8.70 14.60 -1.82
CA ALA A 19 8.49 14.69 -3.26
C ALA A 19 7.75 13.46 -3.83
N ARG A 20 7.97 12.28 -3.22
CA ARG A 20 7.42 10.98 -3.65
C ARG A 20 7.11 10.11 -2.44
N LEU A 21 6.01 9.36 -2.49
CA LEU A 21 5.63 8.37 -1.48
C LEU A 21 5.64 6.97 -2.07
N SER A 22 6.26 6.03 -1.36
CA SER A 22 6.21 4.61 -1.66
C SER A 22 5.92 3.80 -0.40
N ALA A 23 5.31 2.64 -0.55
CA ALA A 23 4.92 1.78 0.57
C ALA A 23 5.39 0.34 0.34
N TYR A 24 5.93 -0.28 1.39
CA TYR A 24 6.18 -1.71 1.47
C TYR A 24 5.20 -2.31 2.47
N VAL A 25 4.44 -3.31 2.03
CA VAL A 25 3.40 -3.95 2.81
C VAL A 25 3.65 -5.46 2.80
N THR A 26 3.81 -6.04 3.97
CA THR A 26 3.85 -7.50 4.12
C THR A 26 2.44 -8.04 3.90
N HIS A 27 1.49 -7.73 4.78
CA HIS A 27 0.12 -8.26 4.67
C HIS A 27 -0.87 -7.22 4.14
N GLY A 28 -1.36 -7.43 2.92
CA GLY A 28 -2.28 -6.54 2.22
C GLY A 28 -3.72 -6.71 2.65
N VAL A 29 -4.03 -6.57 3.93
CA VAL A 29 -5.40 -6.69 4.42
C VAL A 29 -6.10 -5.35 4.21
N PHE A 30 -6.91 -5.26 3.15
CA PHE A 30 -7.65 -4.05 2.78
C PHE A 30 -9.16 -4.30 2.82
N PRO A 31 -9.83 -4.09 3.97
CA PRO A 31 -11.27 -4.26 4.08
C PRO A 31 -12.03 -3.40 3.07
N ARG A 32 -13.14 -3.92 2.55
CA ARG A 32 -14.02 -3.24 1.58
C ARG A 32 -13.27 -2.69 0.36
N GLU A 33 -12.28 -3.45 -0.12
CA GLU A 33 -11.47 -3.08 -1.28
C GLU A 33 -10.87 -1.68 -1.18
N SER A 34 -10.50 -1.28 0.05
CA SER A 34 -9.93 0.05 0.32
C SER A 34 -8.64 0.35 -0.44
N TRP A 35 -8.00 -0.69 -1.01
CA TRP A 35 -6.89 -0.57 -1.96
C TRP A 35 -7.25 0.26 -3.20
N ASN A 36 -8.52 0.30 -3.63
CA ASN A 36 -8.99 1.15 -4.74
C ASN A 36 -8.75 2.65 -4.53
N LYS A 37 -8.55 3.08 -3.28
CA LYS A 37 -8.28 4.47 -2.92
C LYS A 37 -6.84 4.87 -3.19
N PHE A 38 -5.93 3.90 -3.31
CA PHE A 38 -4.53 4.19 -3.60
C PHE A 38 -4.37 4.42 -5.10
N LYS A 39 -3.93 5.61 -5.46
CA LYS A 39 -3.70 6.03 -6.84
C LYS A 39 -2.22 6.00 -7.15
N ALA A 40 -1.88 5.74 -8.41
CA ALA A 40 -0.52 5.93 -8.89
C ALA A 40 -0.15 7.42 -8.87
N ASP A 41 1.12 7.72 -8.64
CA ASP A 41 1.70 9.05 -8.85
C ASP A 41 1.55 9.43 -10.34
N ASP A 42 0.95 10.59 -10.62
CA ASP A 42 0.67 11.09 -11.97
C ASP A 42 1.90 11.76 -12.62
N GLY A 43 3.04 11.78 -11.92
CA GLY A 43 4.28 12.39 -12.39
C GLY A 43 4.42 13.87 -12.03
N ASN A 44 3.36 14.50 -11.54
CA ASN A 44 3.39 15.87 -11.00
C ASN A 44 3.77 15.91 -9.51
N GLY A 45 4.08 14.75 -8.91
CA GLY A 45 4.54 14.61 -7.54
C GLY A 45 3.43 14.14 -6.61
N ALA A 46 3.67 13.00 -5.95
CA ALA A 46 2.80 12.31 -5.00
C ALA A 46 2.13 13.20 -3.92
N ALA A 47 2.68 14.39 -3.68
CA ALA A 47 2.26 15.33 -2.65
C ALA A 47 0.90 16.00 -2.93
N ALA A 48 0.51 16.24 -4.20
CA ALA A 48 -0.70 17.02 -4.48
C ALA A 48 -2.01 16.24 -4.22
N ASN A 49 -2.03 14.94 -4.53
CA ASN A 49 -3.27 14.12 -4.50
C ASN A 49 -3.15 12.82 -3.69
N GLY A 50 -2.04 12.58 -2.97
CA GLY A 50 -1.88 11.38 -2.12
C GLY A 50 -1.67 10.08 -2.90
N GLY A 51 -1.08 10.18 -4.09
CA GLY A 51 -0.67 9.03 -4.89
C GLY A 51 0.59 8.35 -4.34
N PHE A 52 0.78 7.08 -4.69
CA PHE A 52 1.99 6.32 -4.43
C PHE A 52 2.74 6.10 -5.74
N ARG A 53 4.06 6.30 -5.72
CA ARG A 53 4.92 5.97 -6.87
C ARG A 53 5.11 4.46 -6.98
N PHE A 54 5.33 3.81 -5.85
CA PHE A 54 5.44 2.36 -5.78
C PHE A 54 4.72 1.84 -4.54
N PHE A 55 3.99 0.73 -4.72
CA PHE A 55 3.29 0.06 -3.64
C PHE A 55 3.62 -1.44 -3.72
N TRP A 56 4.63 -1.85 -2.97
CA TRP A 56 5.03 -3.26 -2.91
C TRP A 56 4.18 -4.01 -1.89
N LEU A 57 3.63 -5.14 -2.31
CA LEU A 57 2.81 -6.02 -1.49
C LEU A 57 3.32 -7.46 -1.59
N SER A 58 3.40 -8.18 -0.47
CA SER A 58 3.73 -9.61 -0.53
C SER A 58 2.53 -10.49 -0.92
N ASP A 59 2.80 -11.67 -1.50
CA ASP A 59 1.80 -12.67 -1.89
C ASP A 59 1.17 -13.46 -0.72
N SER A 60 1.41 -13.05 0.53
CA SER A 60 0.83 -13.70 1.73
C SER A 60 -0.71 -13.71 1.79
N CYS A 61 -1.39 -12.78 1.10
CA CYS A 61 -2.86 -12.69 1.07
C CYS A 61 -3.37 -12.80 -0.37
N PRO A 62 -3.62 -14.02 -0.90
CA PRO A 62 -3.87 -14.25 -2.32
C PRO A 62 -5.10 -13.51 -2.86
N GLN A 63 -6.12 -13.29 -2.02
CA GLN A 63 -7.33 -12.55 -2.40
C GLN A 63 -7.03 -11.10 -2.81
N THR A 64 -6.30 -10.37 -1.96
CA THR A 64 -5.88 -9.00 -2.26
C THR A 64 -4.89 -8.99 -3.41
N THR A 65 -3.92 -9.90 -3.39
CA THR A 65 -2.87 -10.00 -4.40
C THR A 65 -3.46 -10.22 -5.79
N ALA A 66 -4.46 -11.08 -5.93
CA ALA A 66 -5.17 -11.28 -7.20
C ALA A 66 -5.92 -10.02 -7.65
N ALA A 67 -6.52 -9.29 -6.72
CA ALA A 67 -7.26 -8.06 -7.03
C ALA A 67 -6.34 -6.92 -7.50
N VAL A 68 -5.12 -6.82 -6.97
CA VAL A 68 -4.17 -5.74 -7.30
C VAL A 68 -3.16 -6.12 -8.39
N LYS A 69 -3.07 -7.40 -8.77
CA LYS A 69 -2.12 -7.87 -9.79
C LYS A 69 -2.35 -7.15 -11.13
N GLY A 70 -1.29 -6.54 -11.66
CA GLY A 70 -1.34 -5.80 -12.94
C GLY A 70 -1.95 -4.40 -12.84
N ARG A 71 -2.24 -3.90 -11.64
CA ARG A 71 -2.77 -2.54 -11.43
C ARG A 71 -1.70 -1.64 -10.83
N GLN A 72 -1.45 -0.49 -11.45
CA GLN A 72 -0.61 0.53 -10.82
C GLN A 72 -1.34 1.13 -9.60
N PRO A 73 -0.62 1.49 -8.51
CA PRO A 73 0.83 1.44 -8.32
C PRO A 73 1.35 0.13 -7.67
N PHE A 74 0.56 -0.94 -7.71
CA PHE A 74 0.85 -2.17 -6.97
C PHE A 74 1.82 -3.09 -7.68
N GLU A 75 2.82 -3.53 -6.93
CA GLU A 75 3.78 -4.56 -7.34
C GLU A 75 3.74 -5.69 -6.32
N VAL A 76 3.56 -6.92 -6.80
CA VAL A 76 3.46 -8.10 -5.94
C VAL A 76 4.83 -8.77 -5.85
N LEU A 77 5.34 -8.89 -4.64
CA LEU A 77 6.58 -9.59 -4.33
C LEU A 77 6.25 -10.99 -3.81
N THR A 78 6.90 -12.02 -4.38
CA THR A 78 6.71 -13.39 -3.92
C THR A 78 7.54 -13.70 -2.69
N LEU A 79 6.90 -14.25 -1.65
CA LEU A 79 7.58 -14.75 -0.45
C LEU A 79 8.08 -16.18 -0.60
N ALA A 80 7.66 -16.91 -1.65
CA ALA A 80 7.98 -18.32 -1.81
C ALA A 80 9.49 -18.58 -1.84
N GLY A 81 10.25 -17.77 -2.57
CA GLY A 81 11.72 -17.87 -2.63
C GLY A 81 12.39 -17.64 -1.27
N PRO A 82 12.15 -16.50 -0.60
CA PRO A 82 12.67 -16.24 0.74
C PRO A 82 12.29 -17.31 1.78
N ILE A 83 11.06 -17.82 1.75
CA ILE A 83 10.62 -18.89 2.67
C ILE A 83 11.32 -20.21 2.35
N ALA A 84 11.44 -20.58 1.07
CA ALA A 84 12.16 -21.79 0.67
C ALA A 84 13.64 -21.74 1.08
N ALA A 85 14.29 -20.59 0.94
CA ALA A 85 15.66 -20.38 1.40
C ALA A 85 15.79 -20.47 2.93
N ALA A 86 14.81 -19.94 3.68
CA ALA A 86 14.80 -20.04 5.14
C ALA A 86 14.58 -21.49 5.65
N LEU A 87 13.97 -22.35 4.83
CA LEU A 87 13.72 -23.77 5.15
C LEU A 87 14.85 -24.70 4.71
N GLN A 88 15.82 -24.22 3.93
CA GLN A 88 17.02 -24.98 3.58
C GLN A 88 17.96 -25.01 4.80
N ILE A 89 17.89 -26.11 5.56
CA ILE A 89 18.80 -26.48 6.65
C ILE A 89 19.85 -27.44 6.10
#